data_AF-Q44282-F1
#
_entry.id   AF-Q44282-F1
#
_cell.length_a   1.000
_cell.length_b   1.000
_cell.length_c   1.000
_cell.angle_alpha   90.00
_cell.angle_beta   90.00
_cell.angle_gamma   90.00
#
_symmetry.space_group_name_H-M   'P 1'
#
loop_
_entity.id
_entity.type
_entity.pdbx_description
1 polymer ?
#
loop_
_entity_poly.entity_id
_entity_poly.type
_entity_poly.pdbx_seq_one_letter_code
_entity_poly.pdbx_strand_id
1 'polypeptide(L)' 'LDYDDTLMVAAGHQAEDILAEIKRKYKGNYILAVEGNPPLNEDGMFCIHGGRPFIEILKETAADAKAIISWGACASWG' A
#
# COMPACT_ATOMS: atom_id res chain seq x y z
N LEU A 1 -8.97 5.24 -9.75
CA LEU A 1 -8.44 4.18 -8.87
C LEU A 1 -7.34 3.52 -9.64
N ASP A 2 -6.10 3.87 -9.34
CA ASP A 2 -4.96 3.47 -10.17
C ASP A 2 -4.34 2.14 -9.67
N TYR A 3 -4.53 1.81 -8.39
CA TYR A 3 -4.13 0.54 -7.78
C TYR A 3 -5.15 0.15 -6.71
N ASP A 4 -5.64 -1.09 -6.75
CA ASP A 4 -6.49 -1.71 -5.72
C ASP A 4 -6.48 -3.23 -5.94
N ASP A 5 -5.84 -3.97 -5.03
CA ASP A 5 -5.67 -5.43 -5.13
C ASP A 5 -7.01 -6.17 -5.30
N THR A 6 -8.12 -5.60 -4.83
CA THR A 6 -9.44 -6.24 -4.87
C THR A 6 -10.10 -6.17 -6.25
N LEU A 7 -9.86 -5.09 -6.99
CA LEU A 7 -10.62 -4.75 -8.21
C LEU A 7 -9.78 -4.68 -9.47
N MET A 8 -8.46 -4.52 -9.35
CA MET A 8 -7.59 -4.40 -10.52
C MET A 8 -7.49 -5.73 -11.29
N VAL A 9 -7.32 -5.63 -12.62
CA VAL A 9 -7.21 -6.81 -13.50
C VAL A 9 -5.83 -7.48 -13.39
N ALA A 10 -4.79 -6.69 -13.13
CA ALA A 10 -3.41 -7.19 -13.01
C ALA A 10 -3.17 -7.88 -11.66
N ALA A 11 -2.28 -8.87 -11.63
CA ALA A 11 -1.87 -9.59 -10.43
C ALA A 11 -0.38 -9.89 -10.48
N GLY A 12 0.22 -10.28 -9.34
CA GLY A 12 1.65 -10.61 -9.26
C GLY A 12 2.54 -9.46 -9.74
N HIS A 13 3.54 -9.77 -10.55
CA HIS A 13 4.52 -8.78 -11.03
C HIS A 13 3.89 -7.61 -11.79
N GLN A 14 2.81 -7.85 -12.55
CA GLN A 14 2.13 -6.76 -13.24
C GLN A 14 1.51 -5.77 -12.25
N ALA A 15 1.02 -6.23 -11.09
CA ALA A 15 0.52 -5.34 -10.05
C ALA A 15 1.68 -4.56 -9.38
N GLU A 16 2.78 -5.24 -9.07
CA GLU A 16 3.99 -4.62 -8.51
C GLU A 16 4.55 -3.50 -9.42
N ASP A 17 4.58 -3.74 -10.73
CA ASP A 17 5.00 -2.77 -11.74
C ASP A 17 4.07 -1.55 -11.80
N ILE A 18 2.75 -1.77 -11.72
CA ILE A 18 1.76 -0.68 -11.69
C ILE A 18 1.94 0.18 -10.43
N LEU A 19 2.12 -0.43 -9.25
CA LEU A 19 2.37 0.30 -8.01
C LEU A 19 3.64 1.14 -8.11
N ALA A 20 4.72 0.56 -8.64
CA ALA A 20 5.97 1.28 -8.86
C ALA A 20 5.83 2.43 -9.87
N GLU A 21 5.09 2.23 -10.97
CA GLU A 21 4.82 3.26 -11.97
C GLU A 21 4.03 4.42 -11.37
N ILE A 22 2.95 4.16 -10.63
CA ILE A 22 2.09 5.18 -10.02
C ILE A 22 2.88 6.03 -9.03
N LYS A 23 3.65 5.38 -8.14
CA LYS A 23 4.51 6.07 -7.16
C LYS A 23 5.48 7.02 -7.87
N ARG A 24 6.09 6.59 -8.97
CA ARG A 24 7.02 7.40 -9.77
C ARG A 24 6.33 8.52 -10.53
N LYS A 25 5.24 8.22 -11.25
CA LYS A 25 4.56 9.13 -12.18
C LYS A 25 3.79 10.24 -11.45
N TYR A 26 3.24 9.93 -10.29
CA TYR A 26 2.36 10.84 -9.54
C TYR A 26 2.92 11.22 -8.16
N LYS A 27 4.24 11.06 -7.94
CA LYS A 27 4.93 11.43 -6.70
C LYS A 27 4.49 12.81 -6.19
N GLY A 28 4.07 12.87 -4.92
CA GLY A 28 3.57 14.06 -4.23
C GLY A 28 2.16 14.50 -4.64
N ASN A 29 1.48 13.77 -5.53
CA ASN A 29 0.19 14.16 -6.11
C ASN A 29 -0.92 13.10 -6.01
N TYR A 30 -0.61 11.86 -5.65
CA TYR A 30 -1.64 10.85 -5.40
C TYR A 30 -2.14 10.86 -3.95
N ILE A 31 -3.37 10.41 -3.74
CA ILE A 31 -3.94 10.13 -2.42
C ILE A 31 -3.77 8.63 -2.16
N LEU A 32 -3.22 8.29 -0.99
CA LEU A 32 -3.12 6.91 -0.54
C LEU A 32 -4.32 6.57 0.35
N ALA A 33 -5.16 5.64 -0.10
CA ALA A 33 -6.19 5.02 0.72
C ALA A 33 -5.62 3.75 1.37
N VAL A 34 -5.74 3.60 2.69
CA VAL A 34 -5.28 2.42 3.43
C VAL A 34 -6.46 1.79 4.14
N GLU A 35 -6.70 0.51 3.85
CA GLU A 35 -7.61 -0.36 4.59
C GLU A 35 -6.77 -1.40 5.35
N GLY A 36 -7.17 -1.71 6.60
CA GLY A 36 -6.38 -2.57 7.49
C GLY A 36 -5.21 -1.85 8.17
N ASN A 37 -4.34 -2.61 8.85
CA ASN A 37 -3.17 -2.09 9.56
C ASN A 37 -1.95 -3.03 9.48
N PRO A 38 -0.72 -2.51 9.65
CA PRO A 38 0.49 -3.32 9.61
C PRO A 38 0.75 -4.04 10.94
N PRO A 39 0.88 -5.37 10.98
CA PRO A 39 1.39 -6.07 12.14
C PRO A 39 2.88 -5.75 12.34
N LEU A 40 3.33 -5.65 13.60
CA LEU A 40 4.73 -5.31 13.93
C LEU A 40 5.55 -6.49 14.48
N ASN A 41 4.89 -7.53 14.99
CA ASN A 41 5.57 -8.73 15.48
C ASN A 41 6.08 -9.60 14.31
N GLU A 42 7.00 -10.52 14.60
CA GLU A 42 7.64 -11.41 13.62
C GLU A 42 8.22 -10.63 12.42
N ASP A 43 8.89 -9.51 12.71
CA ASP A 43 9.46 -8.59 11.71
C ASP A 43 8.44 -8.12 10.65
N GLY A 44 7.15 -8.06 11.03
CA GLY A 44 6.04 -7.65 10.17
C GLY A 44 5.50 -8.75 9.24
N MET A 45 5.98 -9.99 9.37
CA MET A 45 5.67 -11.09 8.44
C MET A 45 4.28 -11.71 8.61
N PHE A 46 3.47 -11.24 9.56
CA PHE A 46 2.05 -11.62 9.63
C PHE A 46 1.22 -11.04 8.46
N CYS A 47 1.73 -10.02 7.76
CA CYS A 47 1.14 -9.53 6.53
C CYS A 47 2.24 -9.30 5.49
N ILE A 48 2.25 -10.12 4.43
CA ILE A 48 3.30 -10.14 3.41
C ILE A 48 2.70 -9.70 2.08
N HIS A 49 3.34 -8.74 1.42
CA HIS A 49 2.99 -8.24 0.10
C HIS A 49 4.22 -8.33 -0.81
N GLY A 50 4.11 -9.03 -1.95
CA GLY A 50 5.24 -9.22 -2.88
C GLY A 50 6.46 -9.88 -2.23
N GLY A 51 6.26 -10.77 -1.24
CA GLY A 51 7.34 -11.42 -0.49
C GLY A 51 8.05 -10.55 0.56
N ARG A 52 7.53 -9.34 0.83
CA ARG A 52 8.07 -8.39 1.82
C ARG A 52 7.04 -8.04 2.90
N PRO A 53 7.44 -7.61 4.10
CA PRO A 53 6.51 -7.12 5.12
C PRO A 53 5.68 -5.95 4.59
N PHE A 54 4.35 -6.00 4.74
CA PHE A 54 3.45 -4.94 4.28
C PHE A 54 3.82 -3.54 4.81
N ILE A 55 4.34 -3.45 6.03
CA ILE A 55 4.80 -2.19 6.63
C ILE A 55 5.85 -1.46 5.78
N GLU A 56 6.68 -2.18 5.02
CA GLU A 56 7.67 -1.58 4.11
C GLU A 56 6.97 -0.91 2.91
N ILE A 57 6.06 -1.63 2.26
CA ILE A 57 5.29 -1.15 1.11
C ILE A 57 4.45 0.06 1.53
N LEU A 58 3.83 -0.01 2.72
CA LEU A 58 3.07 1.09 3.30
C LEU A 58 3.95 2.34 3.49
N LYS A 59 5.13 2.20 4.11
CA LYS A 59 6.05 3.34 4.32
C LYS A 59 6.53 3.95 3.00
N GLU A 60 6.92 3.12 2.03
CA GLU A 60 7.37 3.58 0.72
C GLU A 60 6.28 4.34 -0.04
N THR A 61 5.04 3.83 0.03
CA THR A 61 3.88 4.44 -0.65
C THR A 61 3.39 5.68 0.10
N ALA A 62 3.46 5.69 1.43
CA ALA A 62 3.09 6.85 2.23
C ALA A 62 4.06 8.02 2.05
N ALA A 63 5.37 7.75 1.88
CA ALA A 63 6.40 8.77 1.75
C ALA A 63 6.18 9.74 0.58
N ASP A 64 5.52 9.27 -0.48
CA ASP A 64 5.29 10.01 -1.72
C ASP A 64 3.82 10.43 -1.91
N ALA A 65 2.94 10.11 -0.96
CA ALA A 65 1.53 10.48 -1.03
C ALA A 65 1.31 11.96 -0.68
N LYS A 66 0.37 12.62 -1.37
CA LYS A 66 -0.06 13.99 -1.06
C LYS A 66 -0.88 14.06 0.22
N ALA A 67 -1.69 13.02 0.43
CA ALA A 67 -2.53 12.82 1.61
C ALA A 67 -2.78 11.33 1.78
N ILE A 68 -3.05 10.92 3.02
CA ILE A 68 -3.35 9.54 3.38
C ILE A 68 -4.73 9.51 4.01
N ILE A 69 -5.56 8.55 3.61
CA ILE A 69 -6.86 8.28 4.23
C ILE A 69 -6.83 6.90 4.88
N SER A 70 -6.94 6.87 6.21
CA SER A 70 -7.08 5.66 7.02
C SER A 70 -8.55 5.23 7.04
N TRP A 71 -8.91 4.28 6.17
CA TRP A 71 -10.29 3.84 6.04
C TRP A 71 -10.64 2.74 7.04
N GLY A 72 -11.70 2.98 7.81
CA GLY A 72 -12.23 2.03 8.78
C GLY A 72 -11.51 2.04 10.13
N ALA A 73 -12.06 1.27 11.07
CA ALA A 73 -11.53 1.17 12.43
C ALA A 73 -10.13 0.54 12.46
N CYS A 74 -9.87 -0.48 11.63
CA CYS A 74 -8.57 -1.16 11.58
C CYS A 74 -7.43 -0.16 11.28
N ALA A 75 -7.57 0.65 10.23
CA ALA A 75 -6.54 1.62 9.83
C ALA A 75 -6.43 2.82 10.78
N SER A 76 -7.51 3.13 11.50
CA SER A 76 -7.56 4.29 12.40
C SER A 76 -7.11 3.96 13.83
N TRP A 77 -7.41 2.75 14.32
CA TRP A 77 -7.38 2.42 15.75
C TRP A 77 -6.79 1.05 16.11
N GLY A 78 -6.70 0.12 15.16
CA GLY A 78 -6.32 -1.27 15.46
C GLY A 78 -7.42 -2.26 15.15
#